data_AF-A0A7W0QK52-F1
#
_entry.id   AF-A0A7W0QK52-F1
#
_cell.length_a   1.000
_cell.length_b   1.000
_cell.length_c   1.000
_cell.angle_alpha   90.00
_cell.angle_beta   90.00
_cell.angle_gamma   90.00
#
_symmetry.space_group_name_H-M   'P 1'
#
loop_
_entity.id
_entity.type
_entity.pdbx_description
1 polymer ?
#
loop_
_entity_poly.entity_id
_entity_poly.type
_entity_poly.pdbx_seq_one_letter_code
_entity_poly.pdbx_strand_id
1 'polypeptide(L)'
;MPGQDAPLSAIPTPLARALAFGAVLVGGLCGGLIGYGLVSVQCSGNCGLPLGLGILAGAVVCAIGMSIVAVLVLRAVGEWREIDDRTP
;
A
#
# COMPACT_ATOMS: atom_id res chain seq x y z
N MET A 1 5.02 33.71 26.43
CA MET A 1 5.00 32.51 27.27
C MET A 1 6.16 31.62 26.85
N PRO A 2 6.94 31.04 27.77
CA PRO A 2 8.02 30.12 27.41
C PRO A 2 7.45 28.77 26.95
N GLY A 3 7.84 28.36 25.75
CA GLY A 3 8.16 26.98 25.36
C GLY A 3 7.06 25.93 25.38
N GLN A 4 6.14 25.97 24.41
CA GLN A 4 5.43 24.76 23.96
C GLN A 4 5.26 24.73 22.43
N ASP A 5 6.38 24.82 21.71
CA ASP A 5 6.54 24.05 20.47
C ASP A 5 6.64 22.57 20.88
N ALA A 6 5.53 21.99 21.34
CA ALA A 6 5.47 20.55 21.52
C ALA A 6 5.78 19.95 20.15
N PRO A 7 6.80 19.10 20.00
CA PRO A 7 7.17 18.59 18.70
C PRO A 7 5.94 17.89 18.14
N LEU A 8 5.33 18.49 17.12
CA LEU A 8 4.39 17.80 16.25
C LEU A 8 5.00 16.43 15.99
N SER A 9 4.26 15.39 16.36
CA SER A 9 4.62 13.99 16.15
C SER A 9 4.68 13.75 14.64
N ALA A 10 5.74 14.26 14.00
CA ALA A 10 5.93 14.34 12.55
C ALA A 10 6.30 12.97 11.95
N ILE A 11 6.48 11.97 12.81
CA ILE A 11 6.58 10.57 12.44
C ILE A 11 5.15 10.03 12.44
N PRO A 12 4.55 9.74 11.26
CA PRO A 12 3.22 9.14 11.19
C PRO A 12 3.14 7.96 12.15
N THR A 13 2.00 7.84 12.84
CA THR A 13 1.82 6.88 13.92
C THR A 13 2.26 5.49 13.46
N PRO A 14 2.88 4.68 14.33
CA PRO A 14 3.35 3.35 13.96
C PRO A 14 2.22 2.48 13.39
N LEU A 15 0.99 2.69 13.91
CA LEU A 15 -0.21 2.05 13.40
C LEU A 15 -0.54 2.46 11.95
N ALA A 16 -0.44 3.76 11.60
CA ALA A 16 -0.67 4.21 10.23
C ALA A 16 0.34 3.59 9.24
N ARG A 17 1.61 3.47 9.65
CA ARG A 17 2.65 2.80 8.83
C ARG A 17 2.36 1.31 8.66
N ALA A 18 1.97 0.63 9.74
CA ALA A 18 1.62 -0.78 9.70
C ALA A 18 0.40 -1.04 8.80
N LEU A 19 -0.64 -0.19 8.87
CA LEU A 19 -1.80 -0.29 7.99
C LEU A 19 -1.44 -0.04 6.53
N ALA A 20 -0.62 0.98 6.23
CA ALA A 20 -0.14 1.25 4.88
C ALA A 20 0.62 0.05 4.29
N PHE A 21 1.54 -0.52 5.07
CA PHE A 21 2.28 -1.70 4.65
C PHE A 21 1.37 -2.93 4.48
N GLY A 22 0.46 -3.15 5.43
CA GLY A 22 -0.54 -4.22 5.35
C GLY A 22 -1.42 -4.10 4.11
N ALA A 23 -1.84 -2.89 3.74
CA ALA A 23 -2.59 -2.64 2.53
C ALA A 23 -1.80 -3.02 1.26
N VAL A 24 -0.51 -2.67 1.19
CA VAL A 24 0.38 -3.05 0.07
C VAL A 24 0.51 -4.57 -0.03
N LEU A 25 0.68 -5.27 1.10
CA LEU A 25 0.77 -6.73 1.13
C LEU A 25 -0.53 -7.38 0.65
N VAL A 26 -1.69 -6.89 1.11
CA VAL A 26 -3.00 -7.39 0.68
C VAL A 26 -3.22 -7.13 -0.81
N GLY A 27 -2.88 -5.93 -1.28
CA GLY A 27 -2.93 -5.59 -2.71
C GLY A 27 -2.04 -6.49 -3.56
N GLY A 28 -0.81 -6.76 -3.13
CA GLY A 28 0.11 -7.69 -3.79
C GLY A 28 -0.39 -9.13 -3.78
N LEU A 29 -0.97 -9.59 -2.67
CA LEU A 29 -1.56 -10.94 -2.57
C LEU A 29 -2.72 -11.10 -3.56
N CYS A 30 -3.65 -10.15 -3.58
CA CYS A 30 -4.75 -10.14 -4.54
C CYS A 30 -4.24 -10.10 -5.99
N GLY A 31 -3.25 -9.25 -6.28
CA GLY A 31 -2.63 -9.17 -7.60
C GLY A 31 -1.97 -10.48 -8.05
N GLY A 32 -1.30 -11.17 -7.14
CA GLY A 32 -0.70 -12.48 -7.41
C GLY A 32 -1.75 -13.57 -7.70
N LEU A 33 -2.85 -13.58 -6.95
CA LEU A 33 -3.98 -14.48 -7.20
C LEU A 33 -4.65 -14.22 -8.56
N ILE A 34 -4.82 -12.94 -8.92
CA ILE A 34 -5.33 -12.55 -10.25
C ILE A 34 -4.38 -13.01 -11.35
N GLY A 35 -3.07 -12.76 -11.19
CA GLY A 35 -2.05 -13.17 -12.14
C GLY A 35 -1.97 -14.68 -12.33
N TYR A 36 -2.11 -15.46 -11.26
CA TYR A 36 -2.27 -16.91 -11.31
C TYR A 36 -3.50 -17.31 -12.13
N GLY A 37 -4.66 -16.71 -11.81
CA GLY A 37 -5.92 -16.99 -12.49
C GLY A 37 -5.82 -16.77 -14.00
N LEU A 38 -5.26 -15.63 -14.40
CA LEU A 38 -5.08 -15.29 -15.82
C LEU A 38 -4.24 -16.33 -16.57
N VAL A 39 -3.11 -16.76 -15.99
CA VAL A 39 -2.24 -17.76 -16.64
C VAL A 39 -2.85 -19.16 -16.60
N SER A 40 -3.56 -19.51 -15.53
CA SER A 40 -4.18 -20.83 -15.38
C SER A 40 -5.26 -21.11 -16.44
N VAL A 41 -5.96 -20.07 -16.92
CA VAL A 41 -6.97 -20.21 -17.98
C VAL A 41 -6.31 -20.34 -19.36
N GLN A 42 -5.11 -19.79 -19.53
CA GLN A 42 -4.44 -19.70 -20.83
C GLN A 42 -3.61 -20.95 -21.17
N CYS A 43 -3.38 -21.85 -20.21
CA CYS A 43 -2.36 -22.90 -20.36
C CYS A 43 -2.82 -24.24 -19.77
N SER A 44 -2.81 -25.29 -20.60
CA SER A 44 -3.10 -26.68 -20.22
C SER A 44 -1.85 -27.55 -20.41
N GLY A 45 -1.05 -27.75 -19.37
CA GLY A 45 0.20 -28.54 -19.43
C GLY A 45 1.26 -28.12 -18.40
N ASN A 46 2.54 -28.20 -18.76
CA ASN A 46 3.65 -27.79 -17.88
C ASN A 46 3.82 -26.27 -17.84
N CYS A 47 2.95 -25.60 -17.08
CA CYS A 47 2.86 -24.14 -17.02
C CYS A 47 3.56 -23.54 -15.79
N GLY A 48 4.43 -24.28 -15.11
CA GLY A 48 5.04 -23.81 -13.83
C GLY A 48 5.77 -22.46 -13.96
N LEU A 49 6.55 -22.28 -15.03
CA LEU A 49 7.28 -21.03 -15.29
C LEU A 49 6.34 -19.84 -15.59
N PRO A 50 5.41 -19.92 -16.56
CA PRO A 50 4.48 -18.82 -16.81
C PRO A 50 3.53 -18.57 -15.62
N LEU A 51 3.13 -19.59 -14.87
CA LEU A 51 2.30 -19.43 -13.65
C LEU A 51 3.06 -18.61 -12.60
N GLY A 52 4.33 -18.93 -12.36
CA GLY A 52 5.20 -18.19 -11.45
C GLY A 52 5.38 -16.73 -11.89
N LEU A 53 5.59 -16.50 -13.19
CA LEU A 53 5.68 -15.14 -13.76
C LEU A 53 4.37 -14.37 -13.64
N GLY A 54 3.23 -15.01 -13.88
CA GLY A 54 1.90 -14.41 -13.71
C GLY A 54 1.66 -13.96 -12.27
N ILE A 55 1.95 -14.84 -11.31
CA ILE A 55 1.88 -14.52 -9.87
C ILE A 55 2.79 -13.33 -9.55
N LEU A 56 4.06 -13.39 -9.95
CA LEU A 56 5.04 -12.36 -9.62
C LEU A 56 4.67 -11.01 -10.24
N ALA A 57 4.36 -10.99 -11.53
CA ALA A 57 4.00 -9.77 -12.25
C ALA A 57 2.71 -9.14 -11.68
N GLY A 58 1.67 -9.96 -11.46
CA GLY A 58 0.41 -9.49 -10.87
C GLY A 58 0.62 -8.93 -9.46
N ALA A 59 1.38 -9.61 -8.62
CA ALA A 59 1.68 -9.16 -7.27
C ALA A 59 2.46 -7.84 -7.25
N VAL A 60 3.51 -7.72 -8.08
CA VAL A 60 4.34 -6.52 -8.15
C VAL A 60 3.55 -5.31 -8.66
N VAL A 61 2.77 -5.48 -9.73
CA VAL A 61 1.98 -4.37 -10.31
C VAL A 61 0.94 -3.86 -9.31
N CYS A 62 0.20 -4.76 -8.66
CA CYS A 62 -0.78 -4.35 -7.66
C CYS A 62 -0.13 -3.76 -6.40
N ALA A 63 1.01 -4.29 -5.94
CA ALA A 63 1.74 -3.73 -4.80
C ALA A 63 2.24 -2.32 -5.09
N ILE A 64 2.80 -2.08 -6.28
CA ILE A 64 3.22 -0.73 -6.71
C ILE A 64 2.02 0.22 -6.69
N GLY A 65 0.88 -0.16 -7.30
CA GLY A 65 -0.33 0.67 -7.29
C GLY A 65 -0.81 0.98 -5.87
N MET A 66 -0.83 -0.03 -5.00
CA MET A 66 -1.27 0.16 -3.62
C MET A 66 -0.29 1.01 -2.79
N SER A 67 1.01 0.98 -3.11
CA SER A 67 1.99 1.86 -2.46
C SER A 67 1.71 3.33 -2.72
N ILE A 68 1.30 3.67 -3.96
CA ILE A 68 0.95 5.03 -4.35
C ILE A 68 -0.31 5.46 -3.57
N VAL A 69 -1.36 4.62 -3.59
CA VAL A 69 -2.61 4.91 -2.87
C VAL A 69 -2.35 5.09 -1.37
N ALA A 70 -1.55 4.22 -0.75
CA ALA A 70 -1.20 4.33 0.66
C ALA A 70 -0.48 5.65 0.98
N VAL A 71 0.47 6.07 0.15
CA VAL A 71 1.15 7.37 0.30
C VAL A 71 0.16 8.52 0.15
N LEU A 72 -0.70 8.49 -0.87
CA LEU A 72 -1.71 9.55 -1.07
C LEU A 72 -2.68 9.65 0.11
N VAL A 73 -3.11 8.52 0.68
CA VAL A 73 -3.97 8.50 1.88
C VAL A 73 -3.23 9.09 3.08
N LEU A 74 -1.99 8.68 3.33
CA LEU A 74 -1.19 9.25 4.43
C LEU A 74 -0.97 10.75 4.25
N ARG A 75 -0.80 11.23 3.01
CA ARG A 75 -0.67 12.65 2.68
C ARG A 75 -1.97 13.40 2.98
N ALA A 76 -3.11 12.90 2.49
CA ALA A 76 -4.40 13.49 2.77
C ALA A 76 -4.66 13.59 4.27
N VAL A 77 -4.46 12.50 5.03
CA VAL A 77 -4.62 12.50 6.50
C VAL A 77 -3.70 13.51 7.19
N GLY A 78 -2.48 13.70 6.67
CA GLY A 78 -1.57 14.74 7.15
C GLY A 78 -2.10 16.16 6.92
N GLU A 79 -2.66 16.43 5.73
CA GLU A 79 -3.26 17.73 5.40
C GLU A 79 -4.46 18.06 6.29
N TRP A 80 -5.32 17.08 6.57
CA TRP A 80 -6.47 17.27 7.49
C TRP A 80 -6.04 17.63 8.91
N ARG A 81 -5.00 16.97 9.44
CA ARG A 81 -4.47 17.27 10.78
C ARG A 81 -3.90 18.68 10.89
N GLU A 82 -3.17 19.12 9.87
CA GLU A 82 -2.62 20.47 9.83
C GLU A 82 -3.73 21.55 9.83
N ILE A 83 -4.88 21.26 9.22
CA ILE A 83 -6.03 22.17 9.25
C ILE A 83 -6.65 22.21 10.66
N ASP A 84 -6.87 21.05 11.28
CA ASP A 84 -7.45 20.93 12.63
C ASP A 84 -6.64 21.73 13.66
N ASP A 85 -5.31 21.54 13.66
CA ASP A 85 -4.37 22.22 14.58
C ASP A 85 -4.35 23.76 14.42
N ARG A 86 -4.73 24.28 13.24
CA ARG A 86 -4.75 25.73 12.94
C ARG A 86 -6.08 26.40 13.29
N THR A 87 -7.14 25.63 13.52
CA THR A 87 -8.46 26.16 13.92
C THR A 87 -8.54 26.26 15.45
N PRO A 88 -8.75 27.47 16.03
CA PRO A 88 -8.79 27.67 17.48
C PRO A 88 -10.06 27.12 18.16
#